data_AF-A0A975SR96-F1
#
_entry.id   AF-A0A975SR96-F1
#
_cell.length_a   1.000
_cell.length_b   1.000
_cell.length_c   1.000
_cell.angle_alpha   90.00
_cell.angle_beta   90.00
_cell.angle_gamma   90.00
#
_symmetry.space_group_name_H-M   'P 1'
#
loop_
_entity.id
_entity.type
_entity.pdbx_description
1 polymer ?
#
loop_
_entity_poly.entity_id
_entity_poly.type
_entity_poly.pdbx_seq_one_letter_code
_entity_poly.pdbx_strand_id
1 'polypeptide(L)'
;MDPELKACTEAIDSEASVWRTGAAACSGVGTAGNALRLTGLKAGIFFPVVSQYNEVCDFVSAQGARANTLMTAAADALNRNATAYRNRDADTAASIEGAY
;
A
#
# COMPACT_ATOMS: atom_id res chain seq x y z
N MET A 1 -17.92 -3.83 23.12
CA MET A 1 -17.12 -4.62 22.18
C MET A 1 -16.71 -5.95 22.77
N ASP A 2 -17.16 -6.99 22.09
CA ASP A 2 -16.75 -8.37 22.32
C ASP A 2 -15.20 -8.51 22.23
N PRO A 3 -14.53 -9.25 23.14
CA PRO A 3 -13.08 -9.41 23.15
C PRO A 3 -12.50 -10.05 21.87
N GLU A 4 -13.20 -11.01 21.29
CA GLU A 4 -12.79 -11.67 20.05
C GLU A 4 -12.91 -10.72 18.87
N LEU A 5 -13.99 -9.92 18.83
CA LEU A 5 -14.16 -8.89 17.81
C LEU A 5 -13.09 -7.80 17.92
N LYS A 6 -12.74 -7.38 19.14
CA LYS A 6 -11.66 -6.44 19.38
C LYS A 6 -10.34 -6.98 18.83
N ALA A 7 -9.96 -8.19 19.23
CA ALA A 7 -8.73 -8.84 18.76
C ALA A 7 -8.71 -9.00 17.23
N CYS A 8 -9.86 -9.34 16.61
CA CYS A 8 -10.00 -9.42 15.16
C CYS A 8 -9.76 -8.06 14.48
N THR A 9 -10.37 -6.98 14.97
CA THR A 9 -10.17 -5.64 14.38
C THR A 9 -8.75 -5.11 14.56
N GLU A 10 -8.10 -5.41 15.69
CA GLU A 10 -6.69 -5.06 15.93
C GLU A 10 -5.76 -5.82 14.96
N ALA A 11 -6.03 -7.10 14.71
CA ALA A 11 -5.28 -7.88 13.73
C ALA A 11 -5.45 -7.33 12.29
N ILE A 12 -6.67 -6.93 11.91
CA ILE A 12 -6.95 -6.32 10.60
C ILE A 12 -6.19 -4.99 10.46
N ASP A 13 -6.18 -4.15 11.48
CA ASP A 13 -5.47 -2.87 11.46
C ASP A 13 -3.95 -3.08 11.36
N SER A 14 -3.41 -4.07 12.08
CA SER A 14 -2.00 -4.46 12.00
C SER A 14 -1.63 -4.89 10.58
N GLU A 15 -2.43 -5.77 9.97
CA GLU A 15 -2.22 -6.21 8.59
C GLU A 15 -2.30 -5.02 7.60
N ALA A 16 -3.28 -4.13 7.76
CA ALA A 16 -3.38 -2.93 6.94
C ALA A 16 -2.15 -2.02 7.06
N SER A 17 -1.54 -1.93 8.25
CA SER A 17 -0.30 -1.19 8.48
C SER A 17 0.89 -1.80 7.73
N VAL A 18 0.98 -3.15 7.69
CA VAL A 18 2.00 -3.86 6.90
C VAL A 18 1.85 -3.54 5.42
N TRP A 19 0.63 -3.59 4.88
CA TRP A 19 0.36 -3.22 3.49
C TRP A 19 0.74 -1.77 3.18
N ARG A 20 0.46 -0.82 4.08
CA ARG A 20 0.88 0.59 3.90
C ARG A 20 2.39 0.76 3.91
N THR A 21 3.08 0.05 4.80
CA THR A 21 4.54 0.08 4.88
C THR A 21 5.16 -0.48 3.60
N GLY A 22 4.64 -1.60 3.08
CA GLY A 22 5.03 -2.15 1.79
C GLY A 22 4.78 -1.18 0.63
N ALA A 23 3.62 -0.52 0.62
CA ALA A 23 3.26 0.45 -0.40
C ALA A 23 4.28 1.61 -0.47
N ALA A 24 4.67 2.15 0.69
CA ALA A 24 5.68 3.19 0.80
C ALA A 24 7.06 2.73 0.31
N ALA A 25 7.47 1.50 0.67
CA ALA A 25 8.73 0.92 0.20
C ALA A 25 8.74 0.76 -1.33
N CYS A 26 7.65 0.26 -1.93
CA CYS A 26 7.51 0.15 -3.38
C CYS A 26 7.55 1.51 -4.08
N SER A 27 6.94 2.54 -3.49
CA SER A 27 7.03 3.91 -3.98
C SER A 27 8.47 4.43 -3.96
N GLY A 28 9.23 4.09 -2.91
CA GLY A 28 10.65 4.41 -2.79
C GLY A 28 11.48 3.75 -3.90
N VAL A 29 11.26 2.46 -4.15
CA VAL A 29 11.89 1.73 -5.27
C VAL A 29 11.56 2.38 -6.61
N GLY A 30 10.29 2.73 -6.83
CA GLY A 30 9.88 3.37 -8.08
C GLY A 30 10.54 4.74 -8.31
N THR A 31 10.71 5.51 -7.23
CA THR A 31 11.43 6.78 -7.23
C THR A 31 12.91 6.59 -7.54
N ALA A 32 13.55 5.60 -6.91
CA ALA A 32 14.95 5.26 -7.14
C ALA A 32 15.20 4.82 -8.58
N GLY A 33 14.30 3.99 -9.15
CA GLY A 33 14.37 3.58 -10.55
C GLY A 33 14.35 4.76 -11.51
N ASN A 34 13.49 5.75 -11.27
CA ASN A 34 13.44 6.97 -12.07
C ASN A 34 14.70 7.85 -11.90
N ALA A 35 15.24 7.93 -10.69
CA ALA A 35 16.44 8.71 -10.39
C ALA A 35 17.71 8.16 -11.08
N LEU A 36 17.74 6.85 -11.35
CA LEU A 36 18.85 6.19 -12.03
C LEU A 36 18.92 6.47 -13.54
N ARG A 37 17.87 7.06 -14.13
CA ARG A 37 17.82 7.34 -15.58
C ARG A 37 19.04 8.12 -16.06
N LEU A 38 19.61 7.64 -17.17
CA LEU A 38 20.76 8.26 -17.82
C LEU A 38 20.31 9.18 -18.95
N THR A 39 20.96 10.34 -19.04
CA THR A 39 20.90 11.17 -20.24
C THR A 39 22.07 10.79 -21.16
N GLY A 40 21.98 11.10 -22.45
CA GLY A 40 23.07 10.82 -23.38
C GLY A 40 24.41 11.42 -22.94
N LEU A 41 24.37 12.63 -22.36
CA LEU A 41 25.55 13.30 -21.81
C LEU A 41 26.12 12.57 -20.59
N LYS A 42 25.27 12.05 -19.69
CA LYS A 42 25.71 11.28 -18.51
C LYS A 42 26.29 9.91 -18.91
N ALA A 43 25.84 9.34 -20.01
CA ALA A 43 26.24 8.01 -20.43
C ALA A 43 27.57 7.96 -21.18
N GLY A 44 27.97 9.04 -21.86
CA GLY A 44 29.25 9.12 -22.56
C GLY A 44 29.47 7.97 -23.54
N ILE A 45 30.51 7.15 -23.33
CA ILE A 45 30.80 5.98 -24.17
C ILE A 45 29.69 4.91 -24.15
N PHE A 46 28.88 4.89 -23.10
CA PHE A 46 27.73 3.99 -22.96
C PHE A 46 26.47 4.52 -23.65
N PHE A 47 26.55 5.62 -24.41
CA PHE A 47 25.42 6.16 -25.19
C PHE A 47 24.62 5.10 -25.97
N PRO A 48 25.26 4.11 -26.65
CA PRO A 48 24.53 3.10 -27.43
C PRO A 48 23.59 2.22 -26.62
N VAL A 49 23.78 2.10 -25.31
CA VAL A 49 22.97 1.23 -24.42
C VAL A 49 21.99 2.03 -23.53
N VAL A 50 21.93 3.35 -23.67
CA VAL A 50 21.12 4.23 -22.83
C VAL A 50 19.63 3.93 -22.94
N SER A 51 19.14 3.59 -24.14
CA SER A 51 17.71 3.31 -24.30
C SER A 51 17.32 2.05 -23.54
N GLN A 52 18.03 0.93 -23.71
CA GLN A 52 17.73 -0.32 -23.02
C GLN A 52 17.89 -0.19 -21.50
N TYR A 53 18.89 0.55 -21.05
CA TYR A 53 19.04 0.86 -19.62
C TYR A 53 17.85 1.65 -19.07
N ASN A 54 17.46 2.72 -19.77
CA ASN A 54 16.35 3.56 -19.34
C ASN A 54 14.99 2.83 -19.42
N GLU A 55 14.81 1.88 -20.34
CA GLU A 55 13.63 1.02 -20.40
C GLU A 55 13.49 0.18 -19.12
N VAL A 56 14.61 -0.35 -18.59
CA VAL A 56 14.61 -1.07 -17.30
C VAL A 56 14.28 -0.12 -16.14
N CYS A 57 14.84 1.09 -16.13
CA CYS A 57 14.49 2.12 -15.15
C CYS A 57 13.00 2.46 -15.18
N ASP A 58 12.42 2.61 -16.37
CA ASP A 58 11.00 2.89 -16.57
C ASP A 58 10.12 1.73 -16.10
N PHE A 59 10.52 0.50 -16.41
CA PHE A 59 9.83 -0.69 -15.92
C PHE A 59 9.81 -0.72 -14.39
N VAL A 60 10.97 -0.57 -13.73
CA VAL A 60 11.06 -0.58 -12.26
C VAL A 60 10.22 0.56 -11.65
N SER A 61 10.27 1.75 -12.24
CA SER A 61 9.48 2.89 -11.79
C SER A 61 7.98 2.61 -11.87
N ALA A 62 7.52 2.09 -13.01
CA ALA A 62 6.12 1.74 -13.24
C ALA A 62 5.64 0.62 -12.31
N GLN A 63 6.45 -0.43 -12.08
CA GLN A 63 6.09 -1.50 -11.15
C GLN A 63 6.04 -1.01 -9.70
N GLY A 64 6.95 -0.14 -9.28
CA GLY A 64 6.91 0.48 -7.95
C GLY A 64 5.64 1.29 -7.73
N ALA A 65 5.23 2.10 -8.71
CA ALA A 65 3.98 2.87 -8.66
C ALA A 65 2.73 1.98 -8.65
N ARG A 66 2.72 0.91 -9.46
CA ARG A 66 1.63 -0.07 -9.50
C ARG A 66 1.50 -0.82 -8.16
N ALA A 67 2.62 -1.29 -7.61
CA ALA A 67 2.64 -1.99 -6.34
C ALA A 67 2.16 -1.10 -5.20
N ASN A 68 2.62 0.15 -5.13
CA ASN A 68 2.12 1.14 -4.19
C ASN A 68 0.59 1.26 -4.26
N THR A 69 0.06 1.51 -5.46
CA THR A 69 -1.40 1.65 -5.68
C THR A 69 -2.19 0.44 -5.19
N LEU A 70 -1.76 -0.78 -5.56
CA LEU A 70 -2.46 -2.02 -5.18
C LEU A 70 -2.40 -2.28 -3.68
N MET A 71 -1.25 -2.04 -3.05
CA MET A 71 -1.06 -2.25 -1.61
C MET A 71 -1.84 -1.22 -0.79
N THR A 72 -1.88 0.05 -1.21
CA THR A 72 -2.74 1.06 -0.58
C THR A 72 -4.22 0.65 -0.68
N ALA A 73 -4.66 0.20 -1.84
CA ALA A 73 -6.05 -0.26 -2.02
C ALA A 73 -6.40 -1.44 -1.11
N ALA A 74 -5.47 -2.39 -0.92
CA ALA A 74 -5.63 -3.50 0.02
C ALA A 74 -5.75 -3.00 1.48
N ALA A 75 -4.85 -2.11 1.91
CA ALA A 75 -4.91 -1.51 3.24
C ALA A 75 -6.24 -0.76 3.47
N ASP A 76 -6.72 -0.02 2.48
CA ASP A 76 -7.98 0.72 2.60
C ASP A 76 -9.20 -0.19 2.62
N ALA A 77 -9.16 -1.34 1.94
CA ALA A 77 -10.21 -2.35 2.05
C ALA A 77 -10.24 -2.99 3.45
N LEU A 78 -9.07 -3.30 4.02
CA LEU A 78 -8.95 -3.85 5.37
C LEU A 78 -9.49 -2.87 6.43
N ASN A 79 -9.09 -1.60 6.37
CA ASN A 79 -9.59 -0.58 7.32
C ASN A 79 -11.10 -0.34 7.20
N ARG A 80 -11.65 -0.40 5.97
CA ARG A 80 -13.11 -0.34 5.76
C ARG A 80 -13.83 -1.51 6.42
N ASN A 81 -13.28 -2.71 6.31
CA ASN A 81 -13.83 -3.90 6.98
C ASN A 81 -13.75 -3.77 8.51
N ALA A 82 -12.61 -3.34 9.07
CA ALA A 82 -12.47 -3.12 10.51
C ALA A 82 -13.48 -2.08 11.03
N THR A 83 -13.70 -1.00 10.27
CA THR A 83 -14.70 0.02 10.60
C THR A 83 -16.11 -0.55 10.57
N ALA A 84 -16.45 -1.37 9.57
CA ALA A 84 -17.76 -2.02 9.49
C ALA A 84 -18.01 -2.96 10.69
N TYR A 85 -17.00 -3.71 11.13
CA TYR A 85 -17.10 -4.54 12.34
C TYR A 85 -17.37 -3.72 13.60
N ARG A 86 -16.67 -2.59 13.77
CA ARG A 86 -16.88 -1.69 14.91
C ARG A 86 -18.27 -1.05 14.92
N ASN A 87 -18.75 -0.61 13.75
CA ASN A 87 -20.08 -0.01 13.63
C ASN A 87 -21.17 -1.04 13.96
N ARG A 88 -21.03 -2.27 13.46
CA ARG A 88 -21.99 -3.35 13.76
C ARG A 88 -22.02 -3.70 15.25
N ASP A 89 -20.88 -3.68 15.95
CA ASP A 89 -20.83 -3.86 17.41
C ASP A 89 -21.57 -2.75 18.14
N ALA A 90 -21.34 -1.49 17.76
CA ALA A 90 -21.99 -0.33 18.35
C ALA A 90 -23.52 -0.38 18.15
N ASP A 91 -23.99 -0.70 16.94
CA ASP A 91 -25.41 -0.83 16.63
C ASP A 91 -26.06 -1.97 17.45
N THR A 92 -25.36 -3.09 17.59
CA THR A 92 -25.84 -4.24 18.37
C THR A 92 -25.92 -3.89 19.85
N ALA A 93 -24.90 -3.22 20.40
CA ALA A 93 -24.89 -2.77 21.79
C ALA A 93 -26.03 -1.78 22.08
N ALA A 94 -26.24 -0.79 21.21
CA ALA A 94 -27.33 0.19 21.34
C ALA A 94 -28.71 -0.45 21.27
N SER A 95 -28.91 -1.46 20.41
CA SER A 95 -30.17 -2.20 20.31
C SER A 95 -30.48 -3.03 21.55
N ILE A 96 -29.47 -3.50 22.29
CA ILE A 96 -29.66 -4.27 23.53
C ILE A 96 -29.95 -3.33 24.71
N GLU A 97 -29.25 -2.19 24.80
CA GLU A 97 -29.53 -1.16 25.83
C GLU A 97 -30.92 -0.53 25.68
N GLY A 98 -31.42 -0.37 24.46
CA GLY A 98 -32.77 0.16 24.21
C GLY A 98 -33.90 -0.86 24.36
N ALA A 99 -33.59 -2.15 24.56
CA ALA A 99 -34.57 -3.23 24.66
C ALA A 99 -34.96 -3.59 26.11
N TYR A 100 -34.30 -2.99 27.10
CA TYR A 100 -34.59 -3.12 28.54
C TYR A 100 -34.84 -1.76 29.17
#